data_AF-A0A1V9YQA7-F1
#
_entry.id   AF-A0A1V9YQA7-F1
#
_cell.length_a   1.000
_cell.length_b   1.000
_cell.length_c   1.000
_cell.angle_alpha   90.00
_cell.angle_beta   90.00
_cell.angle_gamma   90.00
#
_symmetry.space_group_name_H-M   'P 1'
#
loop_
_entity.id
_entity.type
_entity.pdbx_description
1 polymer ?
#
loop_
_entity_poly.entity_id
_entity_poly.type
_entity_poly.pdbx_seq_one_letter_code
_entity_poly.pdbx_strand_id
1 'polypeptide(L)'
;MILNELMFWLMCIEGVVCIFLCLPFFKHMTQATVVFVSTNLITPNSTASMAGNVILAVVGLLFLSNVQTSMKYRSTDEVLSDGLRIRLLVAQRDMYISGFCLFLFALLRMVYSGMVTNITLEKKFHAMEKQAKSASEGYSKLIDEHDTLQKQVKKLAGIEGDDKGLDAILAENASLEKELADVKKALAAAETQVAAVKKQADGQSAAYMKLLDDTAAKDAKVDELKTALETITDLKSKLAELAKERDSLKTQIQDYDFMFADAKKKAL
;
A
#
# COMPACT_ATOMS: atom_id res chain seq x y z
N MET A 1 -79.95 4.70 8.06
CA MET A 1 -79.99 6.17 7.85
C MET A 1 -78.81 6.84 8.53
N ILE A 2 -78.64 6.70 9.85
CA ILE A 2 -77.53 7.30 10.63
C ILE A 2 -76.13 6.92 10.09
N LEU A 3 -75.92 5.65 9.71
CA LEU A 3 -74.63 5.19 9.17
C LEU A 3 -74.26 5.89 7.85
N ASN A 4 -75.25 6.17 7.00
CA ASN A 4 -75.02 6.82 5.71
C ASN A 4 -74.74 8.32 5.88
N GLU A 5 -75.42 8.97 6.81
CA GLU A 5 -75.10 10.35 7.19
C GLU A 5 -73.69 10.46 7.78
N LEU A 6 -73.29 9.50 8.62
CA LEU A 6 -71.94 9.44 9.18
C LEU A 6 -70.88 9.24 8.10
N MET A 7 -71.10 8.33 7.14
CA MET A 7 -70.21 8.14 5.99
C MET A 7 -70.10 9.39 5.11
N PHE A 8 -71.21 10.10 4.91
CA PHE A 8 -71.20 11.36 4.17
C PHE A 8 -70.38 12.45 4.87
N TRP A 9 -70.57 12.63 6.18
CA TRP A 9 -69.78 13.57 6.97
C TRP A 9 -68.29 13.19 7.00
N LEU A 10 -67.97 11.90 7.12
CA LEU A 10 -66.61 11.39 7.02
C LEU A 10 -65.97 11.78 5.67
N MET A 11 -66.67 11.54 4.56
CA MET A 11 -66.21 11.91 3.21
C MET A 11 -65.94 13.42 3.09
N CYS A 12 -66.84 14.26 3.59
CA CYS A 12 -66.67 15.70 3.56
C CYS A 12 -65.44 16.15 4.36
N ILE A 13 -65.24 15.57 5.55
CA ILE A 13 -64.07 15.87 6.39
C ILE A 13 -62.78 15.41 5.71
N GLU A 14 -62.74 14.17 5.20
CA GLU A 14 -61.59 13.64 4.46
C GLU A 14 -61.28 14.49 3.23
N GLY A 15 -62.29 14.92 2.48
CA GLY A 15 -62.14 15.79 1.31
C GLY A 15 -61.52 17.14 1.66
N VAL A 16 -61.99 17.78 2.73
CA VAL A 16 -61.42 19.05 3.23
C VAL A 16 -59.98 18.85 3.68
N VAL A 17 -59.68 17.76 4.39
CA VAL A 17 -58.30 17.43 4.81
C VAL A 17 -57.40 17.17 3.61
N CYS A 18 -57.86 16.46 2.59
CA CYS A 18 -57.12 16.23 1.35
C CYS A 18 -56.81 17.53 0.61
N ILE A 19 -57.81 18.41 0.44
CA ILE A 19 -57.62 19.72 -0.18
C ILE A 19 -56.59 20.53 0.63
N PHE A 20 -56.72 20.53 1.96
CA PHE A 20 -55.79 21.24 2.83
C PHE A 20 -54.36 20.70 2.74
N LEU A 21 -54.19 19.37 2.68
CA LEU A 21 -52.87 18.73 2.60
C LEU A 21 -52.23 18.90 1.22
N CYS A 22 -53.02 18.97 0.15
CA CYS A 22 -52.54 19.23 -1.21
C CYS A 22 -52.11 20.69 -1.44
N LEU A 23 -52.48 21.63 -0.55
CA LEU A 23 -52.09 23.03 -0.69
C LEU A 23 -50.64 23.25 -0.21
N PRO A 24 -49.74 23.75 -1.08
CA PRO A 24 -48.31 23.92 -0.76
C PRO A 24 -48.02 25.07 0.21
N PHE A 25 -49.03 25.79 0.72
CA PHE A 25 -48.87 27.06 1.43
C PHE A 25 -48.47 26.95 2.91
N PHE A 26 -48.67 25.80 3.58
CA PHE A 26 -48.50 25.68 5.03
C PHE A 26 -47.32 24.78 5.46
N LYS A 27 -46.15 24.88 4.80
CA LYS A 27 -44.99 23.99 5.02
C LYS A 27 -44.64 23.68 6.50
N HIS A 28 -44.69 24.67 7.39
CA HIS A 28 -44.35 24.46 8.81
C HIS A 28 -45.48 23.78 9.61
N MET A 29 -46.74 24.12 9.33
CA MET A 29 -47.89 23.54 10.03
C MET A 29 -48.18 22.13 9.51
N THR A 30 -48.01 21.89 8.21
CA THR A 30 -48.11 20.56 7.61
C THR A 30 -47.01 19.63 8.12
N GLN A 31 -45.78 20.12 8.30
CA GLN A 31 -44.70 19.36 8.94
C GLN A 31 -45.02 18.96 10.38
N ALA A 32 -45.59 19.86 11.19
CA ALA A 32 -46.00 19.55 12.57
C ALA A 32 -47.16 18.56 12.62
N THR A 33 -48.20 18.76 11.79
CA THR A 33 -49.33 17.84 11.67
C THR A 33 -48.88 16.47 11.17
N VAL A 34 -47.98 16.41 10.20
CA VAL A 34 -47.46 15.14 9.69
C VAL A 34 -46.55 14.43 10.68
N VAL A 35 -45.74 15.15 11.46
CA VAL A 35 -44.98 14.53 12.55
C VAL A 35 -45.94 13.97 13.62
N PHE A 36 -46.96 14.73 14.03
CA PHE A 36 -47.95 14.26 15.00
C PHE A 36 -48.74 13.04 14.51
N VAL A 37 -49.19 13.06 13.26
CA VAL A 37 -49.87 11.92 12.61
C VAL A 37 -48.89 10.74 12.41
N SER A 38 -47.58 10.97 12.25
CA SER A 38 -46.58 9.90 12.10
C SER A 38 -46.42 9.12 13.38
N THR A 39 -46.33 9.85 14.47
CA THR A 39 -46.15 9.29 15.81
C THR A 39 -47.44 8.61 16.27
N ASN A 40 -48.61 9.20 16.00
CA ASN A 40 -49.86 8.70 16.55
C ASN A 40 -50.64 7.74 15.63
N LEU A 41 -50.61 7.91 14.31
CA LEU A 41 -51.56 7.28 13.37
C LEU A 41 -50.92 6.31 12.36
N ILE A 42 -49.61 6.41 12.09
CA ILE A 42 -48.94 5.63 11.01
C ILE A 42 -47.76 4.79 11.52
N THR A 43 -47.40 4.89 12.80
CA THR A 43 -46.49 3.92 13.41
C THR A 43 -47.19 2.55 13.53
N PRO A 44 -46.57 1.44 13.07
CA PRO A 44 -47.19 0.11 13.03
C PRO A 44 -47.69 -0.46 14.37
N ASN A 45 -47.31 0.15 15.50
CA ASN A 45 -47.67 -0.29 16.85
C ASN A 45 -48.54 0.70 17.64
N SER A 46 -49.06 1.76 17.00
CA SER A 46 -50.00 2.67 17.68
C SER A 46 -51.44 2.15 17.62
N THR A 47 -52.16 2.24 18.73
CA THR A 47 -53.59 1.89 18.82
C THR A 47 -54.43 2.62 17.76
N ALA A 48 -54.02 3.82 17.32
CA ALA A 48 -54.76 4.59 16.30
C ALA A 48 -54.51 4.10 14.86
N SER A 49 -53.34 3.55 14.54
CA SER A 49 -53.08 2.97 13.20
C SER A 49 -53.85 1.67 13.01
N MET A 50 -53.94 0.87 14.08
CA MET A 50 -54.78 -0.33 14.14
C MET A 50 -56.26 0.05 14.01
N ALA A 51 -56.74 1.04 14.78
CA ALA A 51 -58.12 1.52 14.68
C ALA A 51 -58.46 2.04 13.27
N GLY A 52 -57.56 2.81 12.65
CA GLY A 52 -57.74 3.30 11.28
C GLY A 52 -57.82 2.19 10.24
N ASN A 53 -56.97 1.16 10.33
CA ASN A 53 -57.04 -0.01 9.45
C ASN A 53 -58.32 -0.82 9.66
N VAL A 54 -58.81 -0.95 10.90
CA VAL A 54 -60.08 -1.63 11.20
C VAL A 54 -61.27 -0.85 10.64
N ILE A 55 -61.31 0.48 10.84
CA ILE A 55 -62.36 1.33 10.25
C ILE A 55 -62.34 1.22 8.72
N LEU A 56 -61.15 1.25 8.12
CA LEU A 56 -61.00 1.07 6.68
C LEU A 56 -61.51 -0.29 6.20
N ALA A 57 -61.19 -1.37 6.93
CA ALA A 57 -61.68 -2.71 6.60
C ALA A 57 -63.22 -2.77 6.68
N VAL A 58 -63.83 -2.13 7.69
CA VAL A 58 -65.28 -2.04 7.81
C VAL A 58 -65.89 -1.25 6.65
N VAL A 59 -65.32 -0.09 6.28
CA VAL A 59 -65.77 0.68 5.11
C VAL A 59 -65.59 -0.11 3.82
N GLY A 60 -64.52 -0.89 3.70
CA GLY A 60 -64.27 -1.82 2.59
C GLY A 60 -65.34 -2.91 2.49
N LEU A 61 -65.74 -3.51 3.61
CA LEU A 61 -66.81 -4.50 3.65
C LEU A 61 -68.18 -3.88 3.29
N LEU A 62 -68.46 -2.66 3.78
CA LEU A 62 -69.67 -1.92 3.40
C LEU A 62 -69.69 -1.59 1.91
N PHE A 63 -68.56 -1.16 1.36
CA PHE A 63 -68.41 -0.92 -0.08
C PHE A 63 -68.69 -2.21 -0.89
N LEU A 64 -68.04 -3.32 -0.53
CA LEU A 64 -68.28 -4.61 -1.20
C LEU A 64 -69.73 -5.08 -1.07
N SER A 65 -70.36 -4.89 0.09
CA SER A 65 -71.77 -5.19 0.29
C SER A 65 -72.68 -4.34 -0.62
N ASN A 66 -72.41 -3.04 -0.73
CA ASN A 66 -73.14 -2.14 -1.62
C ASN A 66 -72.92 -2.46 -3.11
N VAL A 67 -71.69 -2.85 -3.49
CA VAL A 67 -71.36 -3.31 -4.85
C VAL A 67 -72.13 -4.59 -5.18
N GLN A 68 -72.08 -5.60 -4.31
CA GLN A 68 -72.80 -6.87 -4.48
C GLN A 68 -74.30 -6.64 -4.59
N THR A 69 -74.85 -5.76 -3.74
CA THR A 69 -76.27 -5.39 -3.73
C THR A 69 -76.66 -4.69 -5.03
N SER A 70 -75.84 -3.75 -5.50
CA SER A 70 -76.06 -3.03 -6.77
C SER A 70 -75.99 -3.95 -7.98
N MET A 71 -75.06 -4.90 -8.00
CA MET A 71 -74.96 -5.91 -9.06
C MET A 71 -76.15 -6.88 -9.05
N LYS A 72 -76.55 -7.35 -7.86
CA LYS A 72 -77.69 -8.29 -7.72
C LYS A 72 -78.99 -7.69 -8.24
N TYR A 73 -79.28 -6.43 -7.89
CA TYR A 73 -80.47 -5.73 -8.37
C TYR A 73 -80.41 -5.34 -9.85
N ARG A 74 -79.20 -5.26 -10.44
CA ARG A 74 -79.01 -5.02 -11.87
C ARG A 74 -79.21 -6.27 -12.72
N SER A 75 -78.90 -7.46 -12.19
CA SER A 75 -79.05 -8.73 -12.91
C SER A 75 -80.46 -9.32 -12.88
N THR A 76 -81.36 -8.77 -12.07
CA THR A 76 -82.78 -9.13 -12.07
C THR A 76 -83.49 -8.32 -13.16
N ASP A 77 -83.63 -8.91 -14.35
CA ASP A 77 -84.23 -8.33 -15.57
C ASP A 77 -85.77 -8.18 -15.49
N GLU A 78 -86.32 -8.25 -14.27
CA GLU A 78 -87.74 -8.08 -14.02
C GLU A 78 -88.04 -6.58 -13.97
N VAL A 79 -89.13 -6.15 -14.62
CA VAL A 79 -89.54 -4.74 -14.69
C VAL A 79 -89.52 -4.15 -13.27
N LEU A 80 -88.46 -3.41 -12.93
CA LEU A 80 -88.20 -3.01 -11.56
C LEU A 80 -89.41 -2.21 -11.05
N SER A 81 -90.17 -2.81 -10.12
CA SER A 81 -91.20 -2.09 -9.37
C SER A 81 -90.59 -0.82 -8.78
N ASP A 82 -91.35 0.27 -8.67
CA ASP A 82 -90.82 1.57 -8.22
C ASP A 82 -90.10 1.47 -6.86
N GLY A 83 -90.53 0.56 -5.97
CA GLY A 83 -89.83 0.28 -4.71
C GLY A 83 -88.44 -0.34 -4.88
N LEU A 84 -88.22 -1.15 -5.91
CA LEU A 84 -86.93 -1.77 -6.21
C LEU A 84 -85.97 -0.77 -6.88
N ARG A 85 -86.51 0.12 -7.73
CA ARG A 85 -85.75 1.25 -8.31
C ARG A 85 -85.20 2.18 -7.24
N ILE A 86 -86.02 2.54 -6.25
CA ILE A 86 -85.60 3.38 -5.13
C ILE A 86 -84.48 2.68 -4.34
N ARG A 87 -84.60 1.38 -4.07
CA ARG A 87 -83.56 0.63 -3.35
C ARG A 87 -82.25 0.52 -4.14
N LEU A 88 -82.32 0.36 -5.46
CA LEU A 88 -81.13 0.38 -6.34
C LEU A 88 -80.42 1.74 -6.31
N LEU A 89 -81.18 2.84 -6.41
CA LEU A 89 -80.61 4.20 -6.35
C LEU A 89 -79.95 4.49 -4.99
N VAL A 90 -80.53 4.00 -3.90
CA VAL A 90 -79.94 4.10 -2.56
C VAL A 90 -78.63 3.30 -2.47
N ALA A 91 -78.61 2.05 -2.95
CA ALA A 91 -77.41 1.22 -2.95
C ALA A 91 -76.29 1.82 -3.83
N GLN A 92 -76.64 2.39 -4.99
CA GLN A 92 -75.68 3.03 -5.88
C GLN A 92 -75.07 4.30 -5.27
N ARG A 93 -75.88 5.15 -4.61
CA ARG A 93 -75.37 6.31 -3.87
C ARG A 93 -74.42 5.89 -2.76
N ASP A 94 -74.81 4.90 -1.96
CA ASP A 94 -73.99 4.45 -0.81
C ASP A 94 -72.71 3.75 -1.27
N MET A 95 -72.74 3.07 -2.42
CA MET A 95 -71.55 2.53 -3.11
C MET A 95 -70.59 3.66 -3.52
N TYR A 96 -71.09 4.74 -4.13
CA TYR A 96 -70.22 5.86 -4.51
C TYR A 96 -69.62 6.55 -3.29
N ILE A 97 -70.42 6.85 -2.25
CA ILE A 97 -69.92 7.51 -1.04
C ILE A 97 -68.82 6.66 -0.39
N SER A 98 -69.09 5.36 -0.15
CA SER A 98 -68.08 4.47 0.45
C SER A 98 -66.85 4.28 -0.43
N GLY A 99 -67.01 4.23 -1.76
CA GLY A 99 -65.90 4.19 -2.71
C GLY A 99 -65.03 5.45 -2.69
N PHE A 100 -65.65 6.63 -2.61
CA PHE A 100 -64.93 7.90 -2.49
C PHE A 100 -64.18 8.01 -1.15
N CYS A 101 -64.76 7.56 -0.03
CA CYS A 101 -64.04 7.51 1.25
C CYS A 101 -62.79 6.62 1.15
N LEU A 102 -62.91 5.41 0.58
CA LEU A 102 -61.76 4.51 0.41
C LEU A 102 -60.68 5.14 -0.49
N PHE A 103 -61.09 5.78 -1.57
CA PHE A 103 -60.17 6.45 -2.49
C PHE A 103 -59.47 7.64 -1.82
N LEU A 104 -60.20 8.51 -1.13
CA LEU A 104 -59.62 9.65 -0.39
C LEU A 104 -58.69 9.18 0.71
N PHE A 105 -59.05 8.13 1.46
CA PHE A 105 -58.18 7.54 2.46
C PHE A 105 -56.87 6.99 1.84
N ALA A 106 -56.96 6.28 0.71
CA ALA A 106 -55.79 5.77 0.01
C ALA A 106 -54.89 6.90 -0.51
N LEU A 107 -55.49 7.94 -1.10
CA LEU A 107 -54.79 9.15 -1.51
C LEU A 107 -54.11 9.84 -0.32
N LEU A 108 -54.82 10.02 0.79
CA LEU A 108 -54.29 10.65 1.98
C LEU A 108 -53.09 9.87 2.52
N ARG A 109 -53.17 8.53 2.57
CA ARG A 109 -52.06 7.66 2.97
C ARG A 109 -50.86 7.78 2.04
N MET A 110 -51.08 7.84 0.73
CA MET A 110 -50.02 8.01 -0.27
C MET A 110 -49.34 9.38 -0.14
N VAL A 111 -50.12 10.47 -0.13
CA VAL A 111 -49.61 11.85 0.00
C VAL A 111 -48.86 12.02 1.31
N TYR A 112 -49.45 11.54 2.39
CA TYR A 112 -48.86 11.57 3.71
C TYR A 112 -47.50 10.84 3.75
N SER A 113 -47.44 9.61 3.23
CA SER A 113 -46.20 8.82 3.22
C SER A 113 -45.12 9.51 2.39
N GLY A 114 -45.48 10.06 1.23
CA GLY A 114 -44.58 10.88 0.42
C GLY A 114 -44.10 12.13 1.15
N MET A 115 -44.93 12.75 1.97
CA MET A 115 -44.53 13.94 2.73
C MET A 115 -43.54 13.59 3.86
N VAL A 116 -43.75 12.49 4.57
CA VAL A 116 -42.81 12.00 5.60
C VAL A 116 -41.43 11.71 5.01
N THR A 117 -41.39 11.06 3.84
CA THR A 117 -40.11 10.76 3.17
C THR A 117 -39.40 12.03 2.72
N ASN A 118 -40.13 12.99 2.14
CA ASN A 118 -39.58 14.30 1.77
C ASN A 118 -39.02 15.07 2.97
N ILE A 119 -39.76 15.15 4.09
CA ILE A 119 -39.28 15.82 5.31
C ILE A 119 -38.03 15.14 5.87
N THR A 120 -38.02 13.81 5.88
CA THR A 120 -36.85 13.04 6.33
C THR A 120 -35.65 13.27 5.43
N LEU A 121 -35.89 13.36 4.12
CA LEU A 121 -34.85 13.62 3.13
C LEU A 121 -34.30 15.04 3.25
N GLU A 122 -35.15 16.06 3.44
CA GLU A 122 -34.75 17.45 3.71
C GLU A 122 -33.88 17.54 4.97
N LYS A 123 -34.27 16.86 6.07
CA LYS A 123 -33.47 16.81 7.29
C LYS A 123 -32.11 16.16 7.07
N LYS A 124 -32.06 15.06 6.33
CA LYS A 124 -30.81 14.37 5.97
C LYS A 124 -29.94 15.24 5.07
N PHE A 125 -30.53 15.94 4.11
CA PHE A 125 -29.82 16.85 3.22
C PHE A 125 -29.21 18.01 4.00
N HIS A 126 -29.96 18.65 4.91
CA HIS A 126 -29.43 19.72 5.74
C HIS A 126 -28.30 19.24 6.67
N ALA A 127 -28.42 18.03 7.23
CA ALA A 127 -27.34 17.43 8.03
C ALA A 127 -26.08 17.14 7.18
N MET A 128 -26.26 16.62 5.96
CA MET A 128 -25.18 16.37 5.01
C MET A 128 -24.52 17.66 4.54
N GLU A 129 -25.30 18.70 4.25
CA GLU A 129 -24.79 20.03 3.88
C GLU A 129 -23.96 20.62 5.04
N LYS A 130 -24.45 20.53 6.27
CA LYS A 130 -23.69 20.96 7.45
C LYS A 130 -22.40 20.17 7.60
N GLN A 131 -22.44 18.85 7.40
CA GLN A 131 -21.25 18.00 7.46
C GLN A 131 -20.24 18.35 6.36
N ALA A 132 -20.71 18.60 5.13
CA ALA A 132 -19.86 19.01 4.02
C ALA A 132 -19.23 20.38 4.26
N LYS A 133 -20.00 21.35 4.79
CA LYS A 133 -19.50 22.67 5.20
C LYS A 133 -18.45 22.55 6.30
N SER A 134 -18.72 21.79 7.38
CA SER A 134 -17.75 21.58 8.45
C SER A 134 -16.49 20.84 7.98
N ALA A 135 -16.61 19.89 7.06
CA ALA A 135 -15.45 19.22 6.47
C ALA A 135 -14.62 20.17 5.59
N SER A 136 -15.28 21.02 4.79
CA SER A 136 -14.63 22.04 3.97
C SER A 136 -13.93 23.11 4.83
N GLU A 137 -14.57 23.57 5.91
CA GLU A 137 -13.97 24.48 6.88
C GLU A 137 -12.77 23.83 7.59
N GLY A 138 -12.87 22.55 7.97
CA GLY A 138 -11.77 21.79 8.54
C GLY A 138 -10.60 21.65 7.56
N TYR A 139 -10.88 21.37 6.29
CA TYR A 139 -9.87 21.30 5.24
C TYR A 139 -9.20 22.65 4.97
N SER A 140 -9.97 23.74 4.93
CA SER A 140 -9.44 25.11 4.80
C SER A 140 -8.50 25.45 5.96
N LYS A 141 -8.91 25.15 7.20
CA LYS A 141 -8.04 25.33 8.38
C LYS A 141 -6.77 24.50 8.28
N LEU A 142 -6.87 23.27 7.81
CA LEU A 142 -5.70 22.40 7.64
C LEU A 142 -4.73 22.94 6.58
N ILE A 143 -5.25 23.55 5.50
CA ILE A 143 -4.43 24.25 4.50
C ILE A 143 -3.74 25.48 5.13
N ASP A 144 -4.48 26.29 5.90
CA ASP A 144 -3.92 27.49 6.55
C ASP A 144 -2.86 27.11 7.60
N GLU A 145 -3.10 26.05 8.38
CA GLU A 145 -2.14 25.48 9.32
C GLU A 145 -0.92 24.92 8.59
N HIS A 146 -1.11 24.24 7.47
CA HIS A 146 0.01 23.75 6.66
C HIS A 146 0.86 24.91 6.10
N ASP A 147 0.25 25.97 5.57
CA ASP A 147 0.97 27.14 5.05
C ASP A 147 1.69 27.92 6.16
N THR A 148 1.06 28.08 7.33
CA THR A 148 1.70 28.71 8.49
C THR A 148 2.84 27.87 9.06
N LEU A 149 2.67 26.55 9.19
CA LEU A 149 3.75 25.63 9.57
C LEU A 149 4.86 25.64 8.53
N GLN A 150 4.54 25.64 7.23
CA GLN A 150 5.55 25.73 6.17
C GLN A 150 6.33 27.04 6.26
N LYS A 151 5.68 28.17 6.54
CA LYS A 151 6.34 29.46 6.79
C LYS A 151 7.21 29.45 8.05
N GLN A 152 6.74 28.83 9.13
CA GLN A 152 7.53 28.68 10.36
C GLN A 152 8.74 27.77 10.17
N VAL A 153 8.59 26.64 9.47
CA VAL A 153 9.69 25.75 9.08
C VAL A 153 10.70 26.50 8.20
N LYS A 154 10.24 27.28 7.21
CA LYS A 154 11.11 28.12 6.38
C LYS A 154 11.88 29.16 7.20
N LYS A 155 11.23 29.82 8.18
CA LYS A 155 11.91 30.77 9.09
C LYS A 155 12.89 30.08 10.05
N LEU A 156 12.53 28.95 10.64
CA LEU A 156 13.39 28.18 11.55
C LEU A 156 14.58 27.55 10.83
N ALA A 157 14.42 27.18 9.57
CA ALA A 157 15.51 26.72 8.71
C ALA A 157 16.42 27.87 8.21
N GLY A 158 16.17 29.12 8.59
CA GLY A 158 16.98 30.27 8.16
C GLY A 158 16.78 30.65 6.69
N ILE A 159 15.69 30.22 6.06
CA ILE A 159 15.37 30.46 4.65
C ILE A 159 14.37 31.63 4.56
N GLU A 160 14.72 32.78 5.13
CA GLU A 160 14.12 34.04 4.68
C GLU A 160 14.97 34.56 3.51
N GLY A 161 14.57 34.22 2.28
CA GLY A 161 14.92 35.06 1.13
C GLY A 161 15.31 34.44 -0.20
N ASP A 162 15.38 33.12 -0.40
CA ASP A 162 15.79 32.63 -1.73
C ASP A 162 15.12 31.31 -2.11
N ASP A 163 14.29 31.38 -3.16
CA ASP A 163 13.92 30.23 -4.00
C ASP A 163 15.20 29.55 -4.54
N LYS A 164 16.31 30.29 -4.63
CA LYS A 164 17.64 29.76 -4.94
C LYS A 164 18.21 28.87 -3.83
N GLY A 165 17.73 28.93 -2.59
CA GLY A 165 18.23 28.10 -1.50
C GLY A 165 17.79 26.65 -1.65
N LEU A 166 16.54 26.40 -2.02
CA LEU A 166 16.04 25.05 -2.26
C LEU A 166 16.63 24.46 -3.55
N ASP A 167 16.70 25.26 -4.61
CA ASP A 167 17.35 24.84 -5.86
C ASP A 167 18.86 24.64 -5.69
N ALA A 168 19.54 25.46 -4.88
CA ALA A 168 20.95 25.25 -4.54
C ALA A 168 21.15 23.99 -3.70
N ILE A 169 20.27 23.71 -2.72
CA ILE A 169 20.33 22.47 -1.92
C ILE A 169 20.03 21.24 -2.78
N LEU A 170 19.12 21.34 -3.75
CA LEU A 170 18.85 20.26 -4.72
C LEU A 170 20.04 20.06 -5.66
N ALA A 171 20.66 21.14 -6.14
CA ALA A 171 21.87 21.08 -6.97
C ALA A 171 23.08 20.54 -6.19
N GLU A 172 23.24 20.93 -4.93
CA GLU A 172 24.28 20.43 -4.03
C GLU A 172 24.09 18.95 -3.75
N ASN A 173 22.87 18.50 -3.45
CA ASN A 173 22.58 17.06 -3.29
C ASN A 173 22.85 16.27 -4.56
N ALA A 174 22.46 16.76 -5.73
CA ALA A 174 22.77 16.10 -7.00
C ALA A 174 24.29 16.05 -7.27
N SER A 175 25.02 17.09 -6.86
CA SER A 175 26.48 17.13 -6.98
C SER A 175 27.16 16.16 -6.02
N LEU A 176 26.68 16.08 -4.77
CA LEU A 176 27.17 15.18 -3.74
C LEU A 176 26.87 13.72 -4.08
N GLU A 177 25.71 13.41 -4.68
CA GLU A 177 25.41 12.05 -5.16
C GLU A 177 26.40 11.62 -6.26
N LYS A 178 26.76 12.54 -7.15
CA LYS A 178 27.74 12.29 -8.21
C LYS A 178 29.15 12.12 -7.63
N GLU A 179 29.58 12.98 -6.72
CA GLU A 179 30.86 12.84 -6.02
C GLU A 179 30.92 11.54 -5.22
N LEU A 180 29.84 11.14 -4.55
CA LEU A 180 29.76 9.88 -3.82
C LEU A 180 29.87 8.68 -4.77
N ALA A 181 29.25 8.73 -5.95
CA ALA A 181 29.39 7.71 -6.98
C ALA A 181 30.84 7.62 -7.52
N ASP A 182 31.47 8.76 -7.79
CA ASP A 182 32.86 8.82 -8.26
C ASP A 182 33.85 8.35 -7.19
N VAL A 183 33.66 8.74 -5.92
CA VAL A 183 34.44 8.27 -4.78
C VAL A 183 34.25 6.78 -4.56
N LYS A 184 33.03 6.24 -4.67
CA LYS A 184 32.80 4.77 -4.61
C LYS A 184 33.53 4.03 -5.73
N LYS A 185 33.52 4.57 -6.95
CA LYS A 185 34.24 3.97 -8.08
C LYS A 185 35.75 4.04 -7.88
N ALA A 186 36.27 5.15 -7.37
CA ALA A 186 37.68 5.31 -7.02
C ALA A 186 38.09 4.38 -5.87
N LEU A 187 37.24 4.21 -4.85
CA LEU A 187 37.44 3.26 -3.76
C LEU A 187 37.53 1.82 -4.28
N ALA A 188 36.60 1.39 -5.13
CA ALA A 188 36.63 0.05 -5.72
C ALA A 188 37.88 -0.20 -6.59
N ALA A 189 38.31 0.83 -7.34
CA ALA A 189 39.56 0.76 -8.10
C ALA A 189 40.79 0.68 -7.17
N ALA A 190 40.81 1.47 -6.09
CA ALA A 190 41.87 1.46 -5.09
C ALA A 190 41.94 0.12 -4.35
N GLU A 191 40.81 -0.46 -3.94
CA GLU A 191 40.75 -1.79 -3.32
C GLU A 191 41.30 -2.87 -4.26
N THR A 192 40.98 -2.80 -5.55
CA THR A 192 41.51 -3.73 -6.57
C THR A 192 43.02 -3.57 -6.70
N GLN A 193 43.53 -2.34 -6.72
CA GLN A 193 44.97 -2.08 -6.76
C GLN A 193 45.68 -2.55 -5.49
N VAL A 194 45.11 -2.32 -4.30
CA VAL A 194 45.65 -2.80 -3.03
C VAL A 194 45.70 -4.32 -3.00
N ALA A 195 44.65 -5.00 -3.48
CA ALA A 195 44.65 -6.46 -3.60
C ALA A 195 45.73 -6.96 -4.57
N ALA A 196 45.91 -6.28 -5.70
CA ALA A 196 46.96 -6.62 -6.67
C ALA A 196 48.37 -6.40 -6.10
N VAL A 197 48.61 -5.26 -5.42
CA VAL A 197 49.88 -4.94 -4.77
C VAL A 197 50.17 -5.94 -3.65
N LYS A 198 49.17 -6.32 -2.85
CA LYS A 198 49.33 -7.34 -1.80
C LYS A 198 49.74 -8.68 -2.41
N LYS A 199 49.06 -9.13 -3.47
CA LYS A 199 49.42 -10.36 -4.19
C LYS A 199 50.83 -10.29 -4.78
N GLN A 200 51.24 -9.13 -5.31
CA GLN A 200 52.58 -8.92 -5.82
C GLN A 200 53.62 -8.95 -4.69
N ALA A 201 53.36 -8.31 -3.55
CA ALA A 201 54.23 -8.30 -2.38
C ALA A 201 54.41 -9.71 -1.80
N ASP A 202 53.34 -10.51 -1.70
CA ASP A 202 53.39 -11.90 -1.27
C ASP A 202 54.23 -12.75 -2.26
N GLY A 203 54.03 -12.55 -3.57
CA GLY A 203 54.81 -13.23 -4.60
C GLY A 203 56.30 -12.84 -4.61
N GLN A 204 56.61 -11.57 -4.40
CA GLN A 204 57.99 -11.08 -4.27
C GLN A 204 58.64 -11.61 -3.00
N SER A 205 57.93 -11.67 -1.88
CA SER A 205 58.45 -12.23 -0.63
C SER A 205 58.80 -13.71 -0.80
N ALA A 206 57.94 -14.49 -1.46
CA ALA A 206 58.23 -15.90 -1.77
C ALA A 206 59.46 -16.04 -2.70
N ALA A 207 59.60 -15.17 -3.70
CA ALA A 207 60.76 -15.16 -4.59
C ALA A 207 62.05 -14.78 -3.85
N TYR A 208 61.99 -13.81 -2.93
CA TYR A 208 63.10 -13.44 -2.05
C TYR A 208 63.54 -14.59 -1.14
N MET A 209 62.60 -15.31 -0.53
CA MET A 209 62.92 -16.50 0.29
C MET A 209 63.62 -17.58 -0.54
N LYS A 210 63.10 -17.87 -1.74
CA LYS A 210 63.74 -18.83 -2.65
C LYS A 210 65.14 -18.39 -3.07
N LEU A 211 65.34 -17.09 -3.32
CA LEU A 211 66.66 -16.56 -3.67
C LEU A 211 67.63 -16.68 -2.49
N LEU A 212 67.16 -16.44 -1.27
CA LEU A 212 67.95 -16.61 -0.04
C LEU A 212 68.41 -18.07 0.10
N ASP A 213 67.49 -19.02 -0.12
CA ASP A 213 67.81 -20.46 -0.11
C ASP A 213 68.83 -20.82 -1.20
N ASP A 214 68.65 -20.30 -2.42
CA ASP A 214 69.60 -20.50 -3.53
C ASP A 214 70.97 -19.88 -3.24
N THR A 215 71.04 -18.74 -2.55
CA THR A 215 72.32 -18.14 -2.13
C THR A 215 73.00 -18.97 -1.06
N ALA A 216 72.26 -19.44 -0.04
CA ALA A 216 72.80 -20.33 0.97
C ALA A 216 73.32 -21.64 0.36
N ALA A 217 72.59 -22.21 -0.62
CA ALA A 217 73.03 -23.40 -1.34
C ALA A 217 74.27 -23.15 -2.20
N LYS A 218 74.42 -21.96 -2.78
CA LYS A 218 75.64 -21.58 -3.52
C LYS A 218 76.83 -21.37 -2.60
N ASP A 219 76.65 -20.73 -1.45
CA ASP A 219 77.71 -20.55 -0.46
C ASP A 219 78.22 -21.89 0.08
N ALA A 220 77.32 -22.84 0.35
CA ALA A 220 77.68 -24.20 0.71
C ALA A 220 78.53 -24.87 -0.37
N LYS A 221 78.17 -24.73 -1.66
CA LYS A 221 78.97 -25.23 -2.79
C LYS A 221 80.31 -24.53 -2.92
N VAL A 222 80.40 -23.23 -2.63
CA VAL A 222 81.65 -22.48 -2.65
C VAL A 222 82.59 -23.01 -1.57
N ASP A 223 82.08 -23.30 -0.38
CA ASP A 223 82.89 -23.87 0.70
C ASP A 223 83.32 -25.32 0.41
N GLU A 224 82.44 -26.14 -0.17
CA GLU A 224 82.84 -27.46 -0.71
C GLU A 224 83.98 -27.32 -1.74
N LEU A 225 83.87 -26.38 -2.70
CA LEU A 225 84.91 -26.15 -3.70
C LEU A 225 86.22 -25.64 -3.08
N LYS A 226 86.18 -24.83 -2.02
CA LYS A 226 87.39 -24.40 -1.28
C LYS A 226 88.08 -25.59 -0.63
N THR A 227 87.35 -26.46 0.06
CA THR A 227 87.92 -27.67 0.67
C THR A 227 88.52 -28.61 -0.41
N ALA A 228 87.86 -28.74 -1.56
CA ALA A 228 88.41 -29.46 -2.71
C ALA A 228 89.70 -28.82 -3.25
N LEU A 229 89.79 -27.49 -3.30
CA LEU A 229 91.01 -26.77 -3.69
C LEU A 229 92.16 -26.98 -2.71
N GLU A 230 91.88 -26.97 -1.40
CA GLU A 230 92.87 -27.25 -0.36
C GLU A 230 93.41 -28.68 -0.49
N THR A 231 92.54 -29.67 -0.68
CA THR A 231 92.97 -31.06 -0.90
C THR A 231 93.77 -31.23 -2.20
N ILE A 232 93.40 -30.56 -3.29
CA ILE A 232 94.19 -30.55 -4.54
C ILE A 232 95.57 -29.93 -4.31
N THR A 233 95.66 -28.86 -3.51
CA THR A 233 96.93 -28.20 -3.18
C THR A 233 97.84 -29.11 -2.36
N ASP A 234 97.28 -29.82 -1.37
CA ASP A 234 97.99 -30.83 -0.59
C ASP A 234 98.44 -32.03 -1.46
N LEU A 235 97.58 -32.51 -2.37
CA LEU A 235 97.96 -33.54 -3.34
C LEU A 235 99.10 -33.07 -4.25
N LYS A 236 99.08 -31.79 -4.67
CA LYS A 236 100.14 -31.20 -5.50
C LYS A 236 101.47 -31.10 -4.76
N SER A 237 101.47 -30.78 -3.46
CA SER A 237 102.69 -30.77 -2.64
C SER A 237 103.27 -32.18 -2.50
N LYS A 238 102.42 -33.17 -2.19
CA LYS A 238 102.81 -34.59 -2.15
C LYS A 238 103.38 -35.09 -3.47
N LEU A 239 102.80 -34.68 -4.60
CA LEU A 239 103.29 -35.03 -5.93
C LEU A 239 104.65 -34.38 -6.21
N ALA A 240 104.89 -33.15 -5.72
CA ALA A 240 106.19 -32.50 -5.82
C ALA A 240 107.26 -33.18 -4.93
N GLU A 241 106.89 -33.68 -3.75
CA GLU A 241 107.78 -34.51 -2.92
C GLU A 241 108.12 -35.83 -3.62
N LEU A 242 107.12 -36.54 -4.13
CA LEU A 242 107.32 -37.75 -4.93
C LEU A 242 108.16 -37.51 -6.19
N ALA A 243 108.03 -36.34 -6.84
CA ALA A 243 108.88 -35.97 -7.98
C ALA A 243 110.34 -35.77 -7.56
N LYS A 244 110.59 -35.13 -6.40
CA LYS A 244 111.94 -35.01 -5.83
C LYS A 244 112.51 -36.37 -5.45
N GLU A 245 111.72 -37.24 -4.83
CA GLU A 245 112.13 -38.62 -4.53
C GLU A 245 112.48 -39.37 -5.82
N ARG A 246 111.64 -39.28 -6.85
CA ARG A 246 111.90 -39.87 -8.17
C ARG A 246 113.19 -39.36 -8.79
N ASP A 247 113.45 -38.05 -8.74
CA ASP A 247 114.68 -37.46 -9.28
C ASP A 247 115.91 -37.91 -8.46
N SER A 248 115.80 -37.97 -7.12
CA SER A 248 116.85 -38.53 -6.25
C SER A 248 117.13 -40.01 -6.55
N LEU A 249 116.09 -40.82 -6.71
CA LEU A 249 116.19 -42.23 -7.12
C LEU A 249 116.82 -42.36 -8.51
N LYS A 250 116.48 -41.47 -9.44
CA LYS A 250 117.09 -41.43 -10.77
C LYS A 250 118.58 -41.09 -10.69
N THR A 251 118.98 -40.12 -9.87
CA THR A 251 120.39 -39.81 -9.61
C THR A 251 121.10 -41.01 -8.97
N GLN A 252 120.51 -41.67 -7.97
CA GLN A 252 121.06 -42.89 -7.40
C GLN A 252 121.24 -43.98 -8.46
N ILE A 253 120.27 -44.20 -9.34
CA ILE A 253 120.38 -45.17 -10.43
C ILE A 253 121.51 -44.78 -11.40
N GLN A 254 121.65 -43.50 -11.76
CA GLN A 254 122.75 -43.04 -12.61
C GLN A 254 124.12 -43.21 -11.95
N ASP A 255 124.22 -42.95 -10.65
CA ASP A 255 125.45 -43.18 -9.88
C ASP A 255 125.77 -44.68 -9.82
N TYR A 256 124.76 -45.54 -9.61
CA TYR A 256 124.91 -46.99 -9.69
C TYR A 256 125.36 -47.45 -11.08
N ASP A 257 124.73 -46.96 -12.16
CA ASP A 257 125.12 -47.27 -13.54
C ASP A 257 126.54 -46.79 -13.85
N PHE A 258 126.96 -45.61 -13.34
CA PHE A 258 128.32 -45.10 -13.47
C PHE A 258 129.32 -45.97 -12.69
N MET A 259 128.99 -46.40 -11.46
CA MET A 259 129.80 -47.34 -10.69
C MET A 259 129.92 -48.70 -11.40
N PHE A 260 128.85 -49.21 -12.01
CA PHE A 260 128.89 -50.43 -12.82
C PHE A 260 129.72 -50.25 -14.09
N ALA A 261 129.65 -49.09 -14.75
CA ALA A 261 130.46 -48.79 -15.92
C ALA A 261 131.96 -48.64 -15.58
N ASP A 262 132.31 -47.97 -14.47
CA ASP A 262 133.70 -47.87 -13.99
C ASP A 262 134.24 -49.23 -13.54
N ALA A 263 133.42 -50.04 -12.86
CA ALA A 263 133.76 -51.42 -12.52
C ALA A 263 133.99 -52.28 -13.77
N LYS A 264 133.19 -52.12 -14.83
CA LYS A 264 133.36 -52.83 -16.10
C LYS A 264 134.60 -52.36 -16.86
N LYS A 265 134.98 -51.08 -16.75
CA LYS A 265 136.16 -50.51 -17.41
C LYS A 265 137.48 -50.84 -16.71
N LYS A 266 137.46 -51.10 -15.38
CA LYS A 266 138.60 -51.64 -14.63
C LYS A 266 138.82 -53.15 -14.80
N ALA A 267 137.87 -53.85 -15.43
CA ALA A 267 137.92 -55.30 -15.66
C ALA A 267 138.37 -55.69 -17.08
N LEU A 268 138.78 -54.72 -17.91
CA LEU A 268 139.39 -54.91 -19.23
C LEU A 268 140.78 -54.26 -19.25
#